data_AF-M1CXB8-F1
#
_entry.id   AF-M1CXB8-F1
#
_cell.length_a   1.000
_cell.length_b   1.000
_cell.length_c   1.000
_cell.angle_alpha   90.00
_cell.angle_beta   90.00
_cell.angle_gamma   90.00
#
_symmetry.space_group_name_H-M   'P 1'
#
loop_
_entity.id
_entity.type
_entity.pdbx_description
1 polymer ?
#
loop_
_entity_poly.entity_id
_entity_poly.type
_entity_poly.pdbx_seq_one_letter_code
_entity_poly.pdbx_strand_id
1 'polypeptide(L)' 'MEGSPKNLLESVAQLIASTTLTKYPQVSAVRVQVGKPHVAVQGPVDYLGVEIIRYRDLGVQN' A
#
# COMPACT_ATOMS: atom_id res chain seq x y z
N MET A 1 7.58 17.57 1.77
CA MET A 1 6.79 16.38 1.36
C MET A 1 7.76 15.37 0.76
N GLU A 2 7.58 14.09 1.04
CA GLU A 2 8.52 13.02 0.67
C GLU A 2 8.27 12.44 -0.74
N GLY A 3 7.16 12.81 -1.38
CA GLY A 3 6.79 12.42 -2.74
C GLY A 3 5.55 13.16 -3.22
N SER A 4 5.06 12.82 -4.42
CA SER A 4 3.84 13.43 -4.95
C SER A 4 2.61 13.02 -4.12
N PRO A 5 1.80 13.97 -3.63
CA PRO A 5 0.66 13.66 -2.78
C PRO A 5 -0.37 12.79 -3.51
N LYS A 6 -1.07 11.95 -2.75
CA LYS A 6 -2.17 11.10 -3.21
C LYS A 6 -3.39 11.32 -2.32
N ASN A 7 -4.58 11.27 -2.91
CA ASN A 7 -5.83 11.49 -2.20
C ASN A 7 -6.25 10.28 -1.35
N LEU A 8 -5.82 9.09 -1.74
CA LEU A 8 -6.22 7.80 -1.16
C LEU A 8 -5.00 7.08 -0.58
N LEU A 9 -5.16 6.49 0.61
CA LEU A 9 -4.10 5.67 1.22
C LEU A 9 -3.83 4.42 0.37
N GLU A 10 -4.85 3.93 -0.33
CA GLU A 10 -4.81 2.85 -1.31
C GLU A 10 -3.82 3.14 -2.43
N SER A 11 -3.76 4.38 -2.90
CA SER A 11 -2.82 4.79 -3.96
C SER A 11 -1.37 4.77 -3.48
N VAL A 12 -1.15 5.15 -2.21
CA VAL A 12 0.18 5.07 -1.59
C VAL A 12 0.57 3.61 -1.37
N ALA A 13 -0.32 2.80 -0.80
CA ALA A 13 -0.09 1.39 -0.56
C ALA A 13 0.21 0.63 -1.86
N GLN A 14 -0.56 0.89 -2.93
CA GLN A 14 -0.34 0.30 -4.25
C GLN A 14 0.99 0.74 -4.87
N LEU A 15 1.37 2.03 -4.72
CA LEU A 15 2.66 2.52 -5.22
C LEU A 15 3.83 1.83 -4.52
N ILE A 16 3.76 1.63 -3.20
CA ILE A 16 4.79 0.91 -2.45
C ILE A 16 4.86 -0.55 -2.94
N ALA A 17 3.71 -1.23 -3.03
CA ALA A 17 3.66 -2.62 -3.45
C ALA A 17 4.20 -2.83 -4.88
N SER A 18 3.75 -2.02 -5.85
CA SER A 18 4.18 -2.15 -7.25
C SER A 18 5.66 -1.80 -7.43
N THR A 19 6.14 -0.76 -6.75
CA THR A 19 7.55 -0.37 -6.78
C THR A 19 8.43 -1.46 -6.19
N THR A 20 8.02 -2.05 -5.07
CA THR A 20 8.76 -3.12 -4.40
C THR A 20 8.85 -4.38 -5.26
N LEU A 21 7.71 -4.84 -5.81
CA LEU A 21 7.69 -6.00 -6.69
C LEU A 21 8.45 -5.77 -8.01
N THR A 22 8.43 -4.55 -8.55
CA THR A 22 9.21 -4.20 -9.75
C THR A 22 10.71 -4.20 -9.46
N LYS A 23 11.12 -3.59 -8.34
CA LYS A 23 12.54 -3.41 -8.01
C LYS A 23 13.23 -4.67 -7.53
N TYR A 24 12.49 -5.59 -6.90
CA TYR A 24 13.06 -6.81 -6.30
C TYR A 24 12.41 -8.07 -6.89
N PRO A 25 12.97 -8.63 -7.98
CA PRO A 25 12.42 -9.80 -8.67
C PRO A 25 12.26 -11.04 -7.78
N GLN A 26 13.13 -11.20 -6.77
CA GLN A 26 13.08 -12.32 -5.83
C GLN A 26 11.90 -12.25 -4.85
N VAL A 27 11.24 -11.10 -4.72
CA VAL A 27 10.06 -10.95 -3.85
C VAL A 27 8.85 -11.52 -4.58
N SER A 28 8.21 -12.52 -3.98
CA SER A 28 7.01 -13.18 -4.48
C SER A 28 5.71 -12.49 -4.05
N ALA A 29 5.71 -11.82 -2.89
CA ALA A 29 4.57 -11.09 -2.38
C ALA A 29 4.99 -9.93 -1.47
N VAL A 30 4.15 -8.91 -1.37
CA VAL A 30 4.33 -7.76 -0.48
C VAL A 30 3.02 -7.51 0.26
N ARG A 31 3.11 -7.34 1.59
CA ARG A 31 2.04 -6.81 2.44
C ARG A 31 2.39 -5.38 2.82
N VAL A 32 1.48 -4.44 2.56
CA VAL A 32 1.66 -3.01 2.88
C VAL A 32 0.51 -2.56 3.76
N GLN A 33 0.84 -2.00 4.92
CA GLN A 33 -0.10 -1.37 5.84
C GLN A 33 0.19 0.12 5.91
N VAL A 34 -0.82 0.95 5.67
CA VAL A 34 -0.71 2.41 5.72
C VAL A 34 -1.75 2.94 6.70
N GLY A 35 -1.29 3.45 7.84
CA GLY A 35 -2.13 4.07 8.86
C GLY A 35 -2.09 5.59 8.79
N LYS A 36 -3.23 6.23 9.03
CA LYS A 36 -3.39 7.65 9.27
C LYS A 36 -3.79 7.85 10.74
N PRO A 37 -2.87 8.32 11.60
CA PRO A 37 -3.17 8.52 13.03
C PRO A 37 -4.23 9.60 13.26
N HIS A 38 -4.13 10.72 12.54
CA HIS A 38 -5.04 11.87 12.67
C HIS A 38 -6.11 11.84 11.59
N VAL A 39 -7.07 10.94 11.75
CA VAL A 39 -8.23 10.83 10.86
C VAL A 39 -9.35 11.78 11.29
N ALA A 40 -10.07 12.34 10.32
CA ALA A 40 -11.19 13.23 10.58
C ALA A 40 -12.46 12.43 10.92
N VAL A 41 -12.42 11.69 12.02
CA VAL A 41 -13.54 10.92 12.56
C VAL A 41 -13.86 11.40 13.98
N GLN A 42 -15.10 11.19 14.42
CA GLN A 42 -15.50 11.53 15.78
C GLN A 42 -15.06 10.40 16.74
N GLY A 43 -14.41 10.78 17.84
CA GLY A 43 -13.96 9.86 18.88
C GLY A 43 -12.50 9.43 18.74
N PRO A 44 -11.90 8.87 19.81
CA PRO A 44 -10.51 8.46 19.83
C PRO A 44 -10.30 7.18 19.02
N VAL A 45 -9.29 7.19 18.16
CA VAL A 45 -8.77 6.01 17.45
C VAL A 45 -7.25 6.11 17.40
N ASP A 46 -6.55 4.97 17.48
CA ASP A 46 -5.09 4.96 17.34
C ASP A 46 -4.67 5.30 15.90
N TYR A 47 -5.39 4.76 14.91
CA TYR A 47 -5.28 5.10 13.50
C TYR A 47 -6.45 4.49 12.70
N LEU A 48 -6.71 5.02 11.50
CA LEU A 48 -7.42 4.29 10.45
C LEU A 48 -6.52 4.17 9.23
N GLY A 49 -6.66 3.09 8.48
CA GLY A 49 -5.74 2.81 7.40
C GLY A 49 -6.24 1.76 6.44
N VAL A 50 -5.35 1.39 5.52
CA VAL A 50 -5.57 0.31 4.58
C VAL A 50 -4.45 -0.70 4.71
N GLU A 51 -4.79 -1.95 4.44
CA GLU A 51 -3.82 -3.02 4.25
C GLU A 51 -4.08 -3.70 2.91
N ILE A 52 -3.02 -3.91 2.14
CA ILE A 52 -3.08 -4.70 0.91
C ILE A 52 -2.04 -5.81 0.93
N ILE A 53 -2.37 -6.91 0.27
CA ILE A 53 -1.43 -7.96 -0.11
C ILE A 53 -1.40 -8.01 -1.63
N ARG A 54 -0.20 -8.03 -2.22
CA ARG A 54 0.02 -8.21 -3.65
C ARG A 54 0.99 -9.36 -3.84
N TYR A 55 0.60 -10.27 -4.71
CA TYR A 55 1.47 -11.33 -5.21
C TYR A 55 2.02 -10.91 -6.56
N ARG A 56 3.23 -11.37 -6.87
CA ARG A 56 3.74 -11.30 -8.24
C ARG A 56 2.82 -12.14 -9.12
N ASP A 57 2.23 -11.51 -10.13
CA ASP A 57 1.55 -12.24 -11.17
C ASP A 57 2.60 -13.03 -11.96
N LEU A 58 2.50 -14.36 -11.93
CA LEU A 58 3.39 -15.25 -12.67
C LEU A 58 3.01 -15.34 -14.15
N GLY A 59 1.99 -14.60 -14.59
CA GLY A 59 1.56 -14.59 -15.97
C GLY A 59 1.04 -15.96 -16.37
N VAL A 60 -0.02 -16.44 -15.72
CA VAL A 60 -0.84 -17.48 -16.34
C VAL A 60 -1.62 -16.80 -17.46
N GLN A 61 -1.02 -16.79 -18.66
CA GLN A 61 -1.74 -16.46 -19.88
C GLN A 61 -2.75 -17.58 -20.10
N ASN A 62 -4.04 -17.27 -19.93
CA ASN A 62 -5.14 -18.11 -20.42
C ASN A 62 -5.28 -17.95 -21.94
#